data_AF-A0A101JYV1-F1
#
_entry.id   AF-A0A101JYV1-F1
#
_cell.length_a   1.000
_cell.length_b   1.000
_cell.length_c   1.000
_cell.angle_alpha   90.00
_cell.angle_beta   90.00
_cell.angle_gamma   90.00
#
_symmetry.space_group_name_H-M   'P 1'
#
loop_
_entity.id
_entity.type
_entity.pdbx_description
1 polymer ?
#
loop_
_entity_poly.entity_id
_entity_poly.type
_entity_poly.pdbx_seq_one_letter_code
_entity_poly.pdbx_strand_id
1 'polypeptide(L)' 'MAIDTRPPAFACDECGAATIEIPEWTDDQTVLSCQDCGKPIGKIRLLLAVLQAASVDNENEQPQEEVISAAPGSRRH' A
#
# COMPACT_ATOMS: atom_id res chain seq x y z
N MET A 1 -20.45 -8.10 -3.77
CA MET A 1 -19.14 -7.53 -4.12
C MET A 1 -19.07 -6.16 -3.49
N ALA A 2 -18.30 -6.00 -2.40
CA ALA A 2 -18.06 -4.68 -1.82
C ALA A 2 -16.93 -4.03 -2.62
N ILE A 3 -17.22 -2.93 -3.29
CA ILE A 3 -16.20 -2.09 -3.90
C ILE A 3 -15.60 -1.32 -2.73
N ASP A 4 -14.27 -1.39 -2.52
CA ASP A 4 -13.63 -0.54 -1.53
C ASP A 4 -13.82 0.92 -1.99
N THR A 5 -14.66 1.67 -1.26
CA THR A 5 -15.06 3.03 -1.61
C THR A 5 -14.08 4.08 -1.06
N ARG A 6 -12.89 3.68 -0.60
CA ARG A 6 -11.93 4.67 -0.11
C ARG A 6 -11.39 5.44 -1.31
N PRO A 7 -11.35 6.78 -1.24
CA PRO A 7 -10.66 7.54 -2.27
C PRO A 7 -9.21 7.06 -2.34
N PRO A 8 -8.61 6.99 -3.55
CA PRO A 8 -7.22 6.60 -3.69
C PRO A 8 -6.36 7.51 -2.80
N ALA A 9 -5.43 6.91 -2.05
CA ALA A 9 -4.50 7.67 -1.21
C ALA A 9 -3.64 8.68 -2.01
N PHE A 10 -3.58 8.49 -3.34
CA PHE A 10 -2.88 9.35 -4.27
C PHE A 10 -3.79 9.68 -5.46
N ALA A 11 -4.60 10.72 -5.32
CA ALA A 11 -5.45 11.26 -6.39
C ALA A 11 -5.26 12.79 -6.48
N CYS A 12 -5.43 13.34 -7.68
CA CYS A 12 -5.42 14.79 -7.87
C CYS A 12 -6.66 15.42 -7.23
N ASP A 13 -6.47 16.38 -6.32
CA ASP A 13 -7.58 17.10 -5.65
C ASP A 13 -8.49 17.87 -6.62
N GLU A 14 -7.99 18.18 -7.83
CA GLU A 14 -8.66 19.12 -8.73
C GLU A 14 -9.53 18.42 -9.79
N CYS A 15 -9.07 17.28 -10.32
CA CYS A 15 -9.84 16.51 -11.32
C CYS A 15 -10.20 15.09 -10.84
N GLY A 16 -9.68 14.65 -9.70
CA GLY A 16 -9.89 13.30 -9.16
C GLY A 16 -9.10 12.20 -9.86
N ALA A 17 -8.30 12.52 -10.88
CA ALA A 17 -7.49 11.54 -11.60
C ALA A 17 -6.35 11.00 -10.72
N ALA A 18 -6.09 9.71 -10.81
CA ALA A 18 -4.96 9.05 -10.13
C ALA A 18 -3.72 8.91 -11.04
N THR A 19 -3.76 9.48 -12.23
CA THR A 19 -2.70 9.45 -13.24
C THR A 19 -1.68 10.56 -13.00
N ILE A 20 -0.41 10.17 -12.86
CA ILE A 20 0.71 11.06 -12.59
C ILE A 20 1.80 10.88 -13.63
N GLU A 21 2.48 11.98 -13.96
CA GLU A 21 3.71 11.93 -14.75
C GLU A 21 4.92 11.84 -13.81
N ILE A 22 5.75 10.81 -14.00
CA ILE A 22 7.02 10.65 -13.29
C ILE A 22 8.14 10.94 -14.29
N PRO A 23 8.96 11.99 -14.09
CA PRO A 23 10.08 12.30 -14.97
C PRO A 23 11.11 11.16 -15.03
N GLU A 24 11.90 11.10 -16.10
CA GLU A 24 13.01 10.14 -16.21
C GLU A 24 14.07 10.33 -15.10
N TRP A 25 14.31 11.58 -14.70
CA TRP A 25 15.23 11.94 -13.63
C TRP A 25 14.46 12.62 -12.51
N THR A 26 14.52 12.03 -11.32
CA THR A 26 13.82 12.52 -10.14
C THR A 26 14.71 12.45 -8.92
N ASP A 27 14.68 13.48 -8.08
CA ASP A 27 15.20 13.49 -6.73
C ASP A 27 14.05 13.57 -5.71
N ASP A 28 14.32 13.38 -4.41
CA ASP A 28 13.30 13.38 -3.35
C ASP A 28 12.39 14.62 -3.29
N GLN A 29 12.82 15.75 -3.85
CA GLN A 29 12.07 17.00 -3.89
C GLN A 29 11.31 17.22 -5.19
N THR A 30 11.46 16.34 -6.19
CA THR A 30 10.75 16.44 -7.45
C THR A 30 9.24 16.48 -7.23
N VAL A 31 8.60 17.50 -7.83
CA VAL A 31 7.16 17.70 -7.78
C VAL A 31 6.51 16.87 -8.89
N LEU A 32 5.57 16.03 -8.50
CA LEU A 32 4.73 15.25 -9.39
C LEU A 32 3.50 16.05 -9.76
N SER A 33 3.16 16.01 -11.05
CA SER A 33 2.00 16.72 -11.60
C SER A 33 0.97 15.72 -12.11
N CYS A 34 -0.29 16.11 -12.01
CA CYS A 34 -1.40 15.37 -12.62
C CYS A 34 -1.23 15.35 -14.13
N GLN A 35 -1.31 14.17 -14.73
CA GLN A 35 -1.22 14.04 -16.18
C GLN A 35 -2.38 14.75 -16.90
N ASP A 36 -3.57 14.73 -16.29
CA ASP A 36 -4.79 15.25 -16.91
C ASP A 36 -4.93 16.78 -16.84
N CYS A 37 -4.56 17.39 -15.71
CA CYS A 37 -4.74 18.83 -15.49
C CYS A 37 -3.45 19.62 -15.25
N GLY A 38 -2.29 18.95 -15.20
CA GLY A 38 -0.98 19.58 -15.01
C GLY A 38 -0.74 20.18 -13.62
N LYS A 39 -1.70 20.07 -12.70
CA LYS A 39 -1.56 20.63 -11.35
C LYS A 39 -0.67 19.75 -10.47
N PRO A 40 0.09 20.34 -9.53
CA PRO A 40 0.95 19.58 -8.64
C PRO A 40 0.09 18.70 -7.71
N ILE A 41 0.44 17.42 -7.63
CA ILE A 41 -0.21 16.45 -6.73
C ILE A 41 0.60 16.29 -5.44
N GLY A 42 1.93 16.33 -5.53
CA GLY A 42 2.79 16.14 -4.36
C GLY A 42 4.25 15.95 -4.74
N LYS A 43 5.08 15.57 -3.77
CA LYS A 43 6.49 15.25 -4.01
C LYS A 43 6.69 13.75 -4.18
N ILE A 44 7.73 13.36 -4.92
CA ILE A 44 8.03 11.94 -5.14
C ILE A 44 8.28 11.17 -3.84
N ARG A 45 8.86 11.80 -2.81
CA ARG A 45 9.04 11.19 -1.49
C ARG A 45 7.72 10.73 -0.84
N LEU A 46 6.63 11.48 -1.06
CA LEU A 46 5.31 11.10 -0.54
C LEU A 46 4.78 9.86 -1.26
N LEU A 47 4.90 9.83 -2.59
CA LEU A 47 4.52 8.67 -3.40
C LEU A 47 5.29 7.41 -2.95
N LEU A 48 6.60 7.52 -2.79
CA LEU A 48 7.44 6.41 -2.34
C LEU A 48 7.01 5.89 -0.96
N ALA A 49 6.70 6.79 -0.01
CA ALA A 49 6.23 6.39 1.31
C ALA A 49 4.89 5.63 1.27
N VAL A 50 3.95 6.08 0.42
CA VAL A 50 2.66 5.40 0.22
C VAL A 50 2.86 4.01 -0.39
N LEU A 51 3.68 3.89 -1.43
CA LEU A 51 3.97 2.62 -2.09
C LEU A 51 4.68 1.63 -1.15
N GLN A 52 5.63 2.11 -0.34
CA GLN A 52 6.31 1.29 0.66
C GLN A 52 5.33 0.80 1.73
N ALA A 53 4.48 1.67 2.27
CA ALA A 53 3.47 1.26 3.24
C ALA A 53 2.53 0.18 2.68
N ALA A 54 2.09 0.33 1.43
CA ALA A 54 1.23 -0.66 0.76
C ALA A 54 1.93 -2.01 0.49
N SER A 55 3.27 -2.03 0.40
CA SER A 55 4.03 -3.28 0.20
C SER A 55 4.20 -4.11 1.47
N VAL A 56 4.14 -3.49 2.65
CA VAL A 56 4.39 -4.17 3.95
C VAL A 56 3.19 -5.01 4.43
N ASP A 57 1.97 -4.70 3.97
CA ASP A 57 0.77 -5.49 4.32
C ASP A 57 0.80 -6.94 3.75
N ASN A 58 1.68 -7.26 2.79
CA ASN A 58 1.74 -8.58 2.15
C ASN A 58 2.70 -9.58 2.85
N GLU A 59 3.50 -9.17 3.84
CA GLU A 59 4.53 -10.04 4.45
C GLU A 59 4.19 -10.57 5.86
N ASN A 60 3.00 -10.30 6.41
CA ASN A 60 2.65 -10.69 7.79
C ASN A 60 1.56 -11.79 7.92
N GLU A 61 1.17 -12.45 6.84
CA GLU A 61 0.45 -13.73 6.94
C GLU A 61 1.46 -14.86 7.20
N GLN A 62 2.01 -14.89 8.42
CA GLN A 62 2.60 -16.14 8.93
C GLN A 62 1.45 -17.15 9.05
N PRO A 63 1.54 -18.34 8.40
CA PRO A 63 0.63 -19.43 8.70
C PRO A 63 0.81 -19.74 10.18
N GLN A 64 -0.20 -19.42 10.99
CA GLN A 64 -0.32 -20.05 12.29
C GLN A 64 -0.67 -21.51 11.98
N GLU A 65 0.37 -22.33 11.75
CA GLU A 65 0.27 -23.78 11.89
C GLU A 65 -0.25 -24.00 13.31
N GLU A 66 -1.55 -24.20 13.36
CA GLU A 66 -2.32 -24.71 14.46
C GLU A 66 -1.58 -25.94 14.99
N VAL A 67 -0.79 -25.74 16.04
CA VAL A 67 -0.22 -26.84 16.82
C VAL A 67 -1.39 -27.49 17.53
N ILE A 68 -2.10 -28.38 16.82
CA ILE A 68 -2.98 -29.37 17.41
C ILE A 68 -2.11 -30.28 18.28
N SER A 69 -1.95 -29.87 19.54
CA SER A 69 -1.38 -30.68 20.61
C SER A 69 -2.35 -31.82 20.91
N ALA A 70 -2.26 -32.88 20.10
CA ALA A 70 -2.96 -34.13 20.36
C ALA A 70 -2.10 -35.04 21.24
N ALA A 71 -2.66 -35.34 22.41
CA ALA A 71 -2.30 -36.37 23.39
C ALA A 71 -1.22 -36.05 24.44
N PRO A 72 -1.58 -36.26 25.72
CA PRO A 72 -0.86 -37.26 26.48
C PRO A 72 -1.79 -38.40 26.91
N GLY A 73 -1.47 -39.62 26.47
CA GLY A 73 -2.03 -40.84 27.03
C GLY A 73 -1.75 -40.91 28.53
N SER A 74 -2.82 -40.90 29.33
CA SER A 74 -2.76 -41.11 30.77
C SER A 74 -2.34 -42.55 31.07
N ARG A 75 -1.13 -42.72 31.60
CA ARG A 75 -0.65 -43.94 32.26
C ARG A 75 -0.83 -43.77 33.78
N ARG A 76 -1.68 -44.61 34.39
CA ARG A 76 -1.83 -44.95 35.85
C ARG A 76 -3.16 -45.76 35.96
N HIS A 77 -3.31 -46.92 36.58
CA HIS A 77 -2.51 -47.80 37.43
C HIS A 77 -2.81 -49.25 37.01
#